data_AF-A0A1F7AEZ0-F1
#
_entry.id   AF-A0A1F7AEZ0-F1
#
_cell.length_a   1.000
_cell.length_b   1.000
_cell.length_c   1.000
_cell.angle_alpha   90.00
_cell.angle_beta   90.00
_cell.angle_gamma   90.00
#
_symmetry.space_group_name_H-M   'P 1'
#
loop_
_entity.id
_entity.type
_entity.pdbx_description
1 polymer ?
#
loop_
_entity_poly.entity_id
_entity_poly.type
_entity_poly.pdbx_seq_one_letter_code
_entity_poly.pdbx_strand_id
1 'polypeptide(L)'
;MLQESYDSQFGLMRLVLIVGFFIVAYMLYNLTVSIYDNYQIEKHITEFETRNQELRDENSQKLDDFQYYTSEEYIEKTAKQNLGLISPGEKVIVIPDEDLIIMAEDEESQLLSQQIRASWSNPKKWWKFFFSSNPFKS
;
A
#
# COMPACT_ATOMS: atom_id res chain seq x y z
N MET A 1 -29.75 -77.45 -24.42
CA MET A 1 -29.39 -77.20 -23.00
C MET A 1 -28.02 -76.54 -22.84
N LEU A 2 -26.95 -76.98 -23.53
CA LEU A 2 -25.62 -76.35 -23.36
C LEU A 2 -25.50 -74.94 -23.98
N GLN A 3 -26.23 -74.66 -25.07
CA GLN A 3 -26.16 -73.40 -25.80
C GLN A 3 -26.83 -72.22 -25.06
N GLU A 4 -27.96 -72.45 -24.38
CA GLU A 4 -28.62 -71.42 -23.57
C GLU A 4 -27.77 -70.96 -22.38
N SER A 5 -26.97 -71.86 -21.80
CA SER A 5 -26.07 -71.47 -20.70
C SER A 5 -24.94 -70.55 -21.19
N TYR A 6 -24.43 -70.74 -22.41
CA TYR A 6 -23.35 -69.94 -22.98
C TYR A 6 -23.80 -68.51 -23.29
N ASP A 7 -24.99 -68.36 -23.89
CA ASP A 7 -25.58 -67.05 -24.18
C ASP A 7 -25.83 -66.24 -22.89
N SER A 8 -26.27 -66.90 -21.82
CA SER A 8 -26.49 -66.24 -20.52
C SER A 8 -25.19 -65.74 -19.88
N GLN A 9 -24.10 -66.52 -19.96
CA GLN A 9 -22.79 -66.13 -19.43
C GLN A 9 -22.17 -64.98 -20.23
N PHE A 10 -22.36 -64.96 -21.56
CA PHE A 10 -21.92 -63.86 -22.40
C PHE A 10 -22.69 -62.55 -22.12
N GLY A 11 -23.98 -62.64 -21.86
CA GLY A 11 -24.81 -61.49 -21.46
C GLY A 11 -24.39 -60.89 -20.11
N LEU A 12 -24.10 -61.74 -19.12
CA LEU A 12 -23.62 -61.32 -17.80
C LEU A 12 -22.24 -60.62 -17.88
N MET A 13 -21.29 -61.17 -18.63
CA MET A 13 -19.97 -60.54 -18.81
C MET A 13 -20.08 -59.16 -19.47
N ARG A 14 -20.94 -59.00 -20.48
CA ARG A 14 -21.18 -57.69 -21.12
C ARG A 14 -21.80 -56.69 -20.15
N LEU A 15 -22.76 -57.12 -19.32
CA LEU A 15 -23.39 -56.27 -18.32
C LEU A 15 -22.37 -55.79 -17.27
N VAL A 16 -21.54 -56.69 -16.76
CA VAL A 16 -20.47 -56.37 -15.80
C VAL A 16 -19.49 -55.35 -16.39
N LEU A 17 -19.09 -55.52 -17.66
CA LEU A 17 -18.21 -54.57 -18.35
C LEU A 17 -18.86 -53.19 -18.52
N ILE A 18 -20.14 -53.14 -18.89
CA ILE A 18 -20.88 -51.87 -19.04
C ILE A 18 -20.98 -51.16 -17.69
N VAL A 19 -21.38 -51.87 -16.64
CA VAL A 19 -21.48 -51.30 -15.28
C VAL A 19 -20.11 -50.84 -14.78
N GLY A 20 -19.07 -51.66 -14.99
CA GLY A 20 -17.69 -51.29 -14.65
C GLY A 20 -17.22 -50.04 -15.38
N PHE A 21 -17.54 -49.91 -16.67
CA PHE A 21 -17.25 -48.70 -17.45
C PHE A 21 -17.92 -47.45 -16.87
N PHE A 22 -19.20 -47.55 -16.51
CA PHE A 22 -19.91 -46.42 -15.89
C PHE A 22 -19.34 -46.05 -14.52
N ILE A 23 -18.93 -47.02 -13.70
CA ILE A 23 -18.27 -46.76 -12.41
C ILE A 23 -16.96 -46.00 -12.64
N VAL A 24 -16.12 -46.45 -13.56
CA VAL A 24 -14.85 -45.76 -13.88
C VAL A 24 -15.11 -44.36 -14.42
N ALA A 25 -16.07 -44.20 -15.34
CA ALA A 25 -16.45 -42.88 -15.86
C ALA A 25 -16.95 -41.94 -14.75
N TYR A 26 -17.76 -42.46 -13.82
CA TYR A 26 -18.23 -41.71 -12.66
C TYR A 26 -17.09 -41.29 -11.73
N MET A 27 -16.11 -42.17 -11.48
CA MET A 27 -14.93 -41.83 -10.70
C MET A 27 -14.08 -40.74 -11.36
N LEU A 28 -13.85 -40.83 -12.68
CA LEU A 28 -13.12 -39.80 -13.43
C LEU A 28 -13.85 -38.45 -13.42
N TYR A 29 -15.18 -38.47 -13.49
CA TYR A 29 -16.00 -37.27 -13.36
C TYR A 29 -15.84 -36.61 -11.98
N ASN A 30 -15.99 -37.39 -10.90
CA ASN A 30 -15.82 -36.88 -9.53
C ASN A 30 -14.41 -36.34 -9.27
N LEU A 31 -13.39 -37.02 -9.78
CA LEU A 31 -12.00 -36.57 -9.67
C LEU A 31 -11.81 -35.20 -10.35
N THR A 32 -12.39 -35.02 -11.54
CA THR A 32 -12.30 -33.77 -12.30
C THR A 32 -12.98 -32.61 -11.57
N VAL A 33 -14.17 -32.85 -10.99
CA VAL A 33 -14.90 -31.85 -10.20
C VAL A 33 -14.13 -31.49 -8.92
N SER A 34 -13.61 -32.50 -8.20
CA SER A 34 -12.86 -32.28 -6.96
C SER A 34 -11.60 -31.43 -7.15
N ILE A 35 -10.90 -31.57 -8.27
CA ILE A 35 -9.73 -30.73 -8.60
C ILE A 35 -10.14 -29.26 -8.78
N TYR A 36 -11.30 -29.00 -9.38
CA TYR A 36 -11.79 -27.64 -9.60
C TYR A 36 -12.18 -26.95 -8.27
N ASP A 37 -12.85 -27.68 -7.38
CA ASP A 37 -13.27 -27.15 -6.08
C ASP A 37 -12.08 -26.84 -5.17
N ASN A 38 -11.06 -27.70 -5.16
CA ASN A 38 -9.85 -27.50 -4.36
C ASN A 38 -9.10 -26.21 -4.76
N TYR A 39 -9.02 -25.91 -6.06
CA TYR A 39 -8.34 -24.70 -6.54
C TYR A 39 -9.04 -23.41 -6.07
N GLN A 40 -10.37 -23.40 -6.07
CA GLN A 40 -11.12 -22.23 -5.62
C GLN A 40 -10.98 -22.04 -4.10
N ILE A 41 -10.99 -23.12 -3.33
CA ILE A 41 -10.80 -23.06 -1.87
C ILE A 41 -9.44 -22.48 -1.51
N GLU A 42 -8.36 -22.92 -2.17
CA GLU A 42 -7.01 -22.41 -1.90
C GLU A 42 -6.84 -20.94 -2.28
N LYS A 43 -7.48 -20.50 -3.36
CA LYS A 43 -7.53 -19.09 -3.74
C LYS A 43 -8.25 -18.24 -2.69
N HIS A 44 -9.39 -18.70 -2.20
CA HIS A 44 -10.14 -17.99 -1.16
C HIS A 44 -9.36 -17.93 0.17
N ILE A 45 -8.67 -19.00 0.55
CA ILE A 45 -7.80 -19.01 1.74
C ILE A 45 -6.72 -17.93 1.60
N THR A 46 -6.00 -17.91 0.47
CA THR A 46 -4.93 -16.94 0.21
C THR A 46 -5.46 -15.50 0.23
N GLU A 47 -6.63 -15.25 -0.36
CA GLU A 47 -7.28 -13.94 -0.37
C GLU A 47 -7.65 -13.49 1.05
N PHE A 48 -8.25 -14.38 1.85
CA PHE A 48 -8.62 -14.07 3.23
C PHE A 48 -7.41 -13.87 4.15
N GLU A 49 -6.34 -14.62 3.96
CA GLU A 49 -5.09 -14.44 4.70
C GLU A 49 -4.44 -13.09 4.38
N THR A 50 -4.34 -12.76 3.09
CA THR A 50 -3.82 -11.46 2.62
C THR A 50 -4.65 -10.32 3.20
N ARG A 51 -5.99 -10.42 3.14
CA ARG A 51 -6.86 -9.37 3.66
C ARG A 51 -6.76 -9.22 5.17
N ASN A 52 -6.62 -10.32 5.91
CA ASN A 52 -6.38 -10.28 7.35
C ASN A 52 -5.06 -9.60 7.70
N GLN A 53 -4.01 -9.86 6.92
CA GLN A 53 -2.72 -9.22 7.13
C GLN A 53 -2.80 -7.71 6.90
N GLU A 54 -3.40 -7.28 5.78
CA GLU A 54 -3.63 -5.84 5.51
C GLU A 54 -4.40 -5.15 6.64
N LEU A 55 -5.48 -5.78 7.12
CA LEU A 55 -6.29 -5.23 8.21
C LEU A 55 -5.51 -5.15 9.53
N ARG A 56 -4.60 -6.08 9.81
CA ARG A 56 -3.72 -6.03 10.99
C ARG A 56 -2.73 -4.89 10.88
N ASP A 57 -2.12 -4.71 9.72
CA ASP A 57 -1.16 -3.65 9.47
C ASP A 57 -1.82 -2.27 9.55
N GLU A 58 -3.01 -2.11 8.95
CA GLU A 58 -3.82 -0.88 9.08
C GLU A 58 -4.19 -0.57 10.54
N ASN A 59 -4.53 -1.59 11.32
CA ASN A 59 -4.91 -1.40 12.72
C ASN A 59 -3.69 -1.00 13.57
N SER A 60 -2.53 -1.62 13.32
CA SER A 60 -1.27 -1.24 13.98
C SER A 60 -0.92 0.22 13.68
N GLN A 61 -0.98 0.65 12.41
CA GLN A 61 -0.70 2.04 12.05
C GLN A 61 -1.65 3.02 12.72
N LYS A 62 -2.96 2.71 12.72
CA LYS A 62 -3.95 3.55 13.40
C LYS A 62 -3.71 3.64 14.90
N LEU A 63 -3.25 2.55 15.52
CA LEU A 63 -2.89 2.54 16.94
C LEU A 63 -1.66 3.40 17.22
N ASP A 64 -0.64 3.32 16.36
CA ASP A 64 0.58 4.12 16.47
C ASP A 64 0.27 5.62 16.29
N ASP A 65 -0.55 5.97 15.29
CA ASP A 65 -1.06 7.32 15.08
C ASP A 65 -1.85 7.82 16.29
N PHE A 66 -2.74 6.99 16.82
CA PHE A 66 -3.51 7.32 18.02
C PHE A 66 -2.60 7.59 19.22
N GLN A 67 -1.58 6.75 19.43
CA GLN A 67 -0.60 6.95 20.51
C GLN A 67 0.21 8.24 20.29
N TYR A 68 0.60 8.54 19.06
CA TYR A 68 1.31 9.78 18.72
C TYR A 68 0.47 11.01 19.04
N TYR A 69 -0.79 11.06 18.59
CA TYR A 69 -1.69 12.20 18.82
C TYR A 69 -2.18 12.32 20.27
N THR A 70 -2.23 11.21 21.01
CA THR A 70 -2.63 11.19 22.43
C THR A 70 -1.45 11.42 23.37
N SER A 71 -0.21 11.36 22.86
CA SER A 71 0.98 11.61 23.68
C SER A 71 0.96 13.02 24.26
N GLU A 72 1.35 13.13 25.53
CA GLU A 72 1.42 14.42 26.24
C GLU A 72 2.31 15.42 25.51
N GLU A 73 3.35 14.94 24.81
CA GLU A 73 4.29 15.74 24.03
C GLU A 73 3.64 16.40 22.80
N TYR A 74 2.76 15.69 22.09
CA TYR A 74 1.99 16.27 20.98
C TYR A 74 0.98 17.30 21.51
N ILE A 75 0.27 16.97 22.59
CA ILE A 75 -0.71 17.87 23.22
C ILE A 75 -0.02 19.15 23.72
N GLU A 76 1.13 19.04 24.37
CA GLU A 76 1.91 20.17 24.88
C GLU A 76 2.46 21.04 23.74
N LYS A 77 2.99 20.42 22.67
CA LYS A 77 3.47 21.14 21.48
C LYS A 77 2.35 21.89 20.78
N THR A 78 1.21 21.25 20.57
CA THR A 78 0.02 21.87 19.96
C THR A 78 -0.55 22.98 20.84
N ALA A 79 -0.56 22.81 22.17
CA ALA A 79 -0.97 23.87 23.10
C ALA A 79 -0.03 25.08 23.05
N LYS A 80 1.29 24.86 23.04
CA LYS A 80 2.29 25.94 22.90
C LYS A 80 2.16 26.70 21.58
N GLN A 81 1.93 25.98 20.48
CA GLN A 81 1.82 26.57 19.14
C GLN A 81 0.49 27.30 18.90
N ASN A 82 -0.65 26.74 19.34
CA ASN A 82 -1.97 27.28 19.03
C ASN A 82 -2.48 28.30 20.06
N LEU A 83 -2.09 28.18 21.32
CA LEU A 83 -2.60 29.07 22.37
C LEU A 83 -1.62 30.20 22.73
N GLY A 84 -0.40 30.20 22.16
CA GLY A 84 0.66 31.14 22.54
C GLY A 84 0.94 31.12 24.04
N LEU A 85 0.62 30.00 24.72
CA LEU A 85 0.69 29.89 26.17
C LEU A 85 2.15 29.68 26.58
N ILE A 86 2.76 30.79 26.98
CA ILE A 86 3.98 30.81 27.78
C ILE A 86 3.59 30.34 29.18
N SER A 87 4.24 29.29 29.70
CA SER A 87 4.04 28.85 31.08
C SER A 87 4.38 29.99 32.06
N PRO A 88 3.65 30.16 33.18
CA PRO A 88 3.93 31.23 34.15
C PRO A 88 5.26 30.95 34.85
N GLY A 89 6.36 31.49 34.30
CA GLY A 89 7.72 31.32 34.85
C GLY A 89 8.89 31.49 33.86
N GLU A 90 8.65 31.61 32.56
CA GLU A 90 9.73 31.78 31.58
C GLU A 90 10.21 33.24 31.51
N LYS A 91 11.51 33.46 31.80
CA LYS A 91 12.13 34.79 31.80
C LYS A 91 12.68 35.09 30.41
N VAL A 92 11.96 35.93 29.65
CA VAL A 92 12.41 36.43 28.35
C VAL A 92 13.62 37.34 28.56
N ILE A 93 14.79 36.90 28.12
CA ILE A 93 15.98 37.75 27.97
C ILE A 93 15.96 38.22 26.51
N VAL A 94 15.62 39.49 26.30
CA VAL A 94 15.76 40.13 24.99
C VAL A 94 17.25 40.47 24.81
N ILE A 95 17.92 39.74 23.94
CA ILE A 95 19.24 40.10 23.41
C ILE A 95 18.96 40.93 22.15
N PRO A 96 19.33 42.22 22.09
CA PRO A 96 19.30 42.94 20.83
C PRO A 96 20.44 42.41 19.97
N ASP A 97 20.12 41.52 19.04
CA ASP A 97 21.08 41.10 18.02
C ASP A 97 21.33 42.29 17.07
N GLU A 98 22.55 42.82 17.10
CA GLU A 98 23.08 43.83 16.18
C GLU A 98 23.30 43.28 14.75
N ASP A 99 22.70 42.13 14.40
CA ASP A 99 22.90 41.43 13.13
C ASP A 99 21.81 41.71 12.07
N LEU A 100 21.02 42.77 12.22
CA LEU A 100 20.04 43.23 11.22
C LEU A 100 20.64 44.07 10.07
N ILE A 101 21.93 43.91 9.75
CA ILE A 101 22.61 44.71 8.70
C ILE A 101 22.62 44.03 7.31
N ILE A 102 22.15 42.79 7.15
CA ILE A 102 22.17 42.11 5.84
C ILE A 102 20.77 41.78 5.31
N MET A 103 19.81 42.72 5.36
CA MET A 103 18.55 42.58 4.59
C MET A 103 18.04 43.94 4.10
N ALA A 104 18.91 44.70 3.43
CA ALA A 104 18.48 45.72 2.47
C ALA A 104 18.90 45.23 1.08
N GLU A 105 18.19 44.22 0.57
CA GLU A 105 18.31 43.82 -0.83
C GLU A 105 17.26 44.63 -1.59
N ASP A 106 17.73 45.69 -2.25
CA ASP A 106 16.91 46.68 -2.93
C ASP A 106 15.84 46.05 -3.84
N GLU A 107 14.59 46.49 -3.70
CA GLU A 107 13.44 46.02 -4.50
C GLU A 107 13.73 46.11 -6.01
N GLU A 108 14.53 47.09 -6.44
CA GLU A 108 14.95 47.28 -7.81
C GLU A 108 15.79 46.10 -8.34
N SER A 109 16.67 45.53 -7.51
CA SER A 109 17.50 44.37 -7.85
C SER A 109 16.67 43.09 -7.99
N GLN A 110 15.59 42.97 -7.21
CA GLN A 110 14.66 41.84 -7.31
C GLN A 110 13.78 41.92 -8.57
N LEU A 111 13.35 43.13 -8.95
CA LEU A 111 12.58 43.35 -10.18
C LEU A 111 13.43 43.07 -11.44
N LEU A 112 14.66 43.56 -11.49
CA LEU A 112 15.61 43.29 -12.58
C LEU A 112 15.86 41.79 -12.75
N SER A 113 16.07 41.07 -11.64
CA SER A 113 16.32 39.62 -11.68
C SER A 113 15.08 38.81 -12.05
N GLN A 114 13.86 39.29 -11.78
CA GLN A 114 12.63 38.69 -12.31
C GLN A 114 12.48 38.90 -13.82
N GLN A 115 12.74 40.11 -14.32
CA GLN A 115 12.69 40.40 -15.76
C GLN A 115 13.72 39.58 -16.55
N ILE A 116 14.95 39.45 -16.04
CA ILE A 116 16.00 38.65 -16.67
C ILE A 116 15.59 37.17 -16.70
N ARG A 117 15.01 36.64 -15.61
CA ARG A 117 14.49 35.26 -15.57
C ARG A 117 13.31 35.04 -16.51
N ALA A 118 12.41 36.02 -16.64
CA ALA A 118 11.27 35.95 -17.55
C ALA A 118 11.73 35.83 -19.02
N SER A 119 12.80 36.55 -19.37
CA SER A 119 13.43 36.57 -20.71
C SER A 119 14.14 35.25 -21.08
N TRP A 120 14.35 34.32 -20.15
CA TRP A 120 15.00 33.04 -20.47
C TRP A 120 14.07 32.06 -21.17
N SER A 121 14.64 31.33 -22.14
CA SER A 121 13.98 30.17 -22.75
C SER A 121 13.71 29.08 -21.71
N ASN A 122 12.62 28.32 -21.91
CA ASN A 122 12.20 27.28 -20.98
C ASN A 122 13.32 26.28 -20.65
N PRO A 123 14.10 25.74 -21.60
CA PRO A 123 15.16 24.78 -21.26
C PRO A 123 16.20 25.32 -20.27
N LYS A 124 16.56 26.60 -20.36
CA LYS A 124 17.54 27.24 -19.46
C LYS A 124 17.00 27.38 -18.04
N LYS A 125 15.70 27.64 -17.88
CA LYS A 125 15.03 27.70 -16.57
C LYS A 125 15.09 26.35 -15.86
N TRP A 126 14.79 25.27 -16.58
CA TRP A 126 14.81 23.91 -16.05
C TRP A 126 16.23 23.47 -15.71
N TRP A 127 17.21 23.80 -16.56
CA TRP A 127 18.62 23.54 -16.24
C TRP A 127 19.04 24.21 -14.93
N LYS A 128 18.71 25.49 -14.73
CA LYS A 128 19.04 26.15 -13.47
C LYS A 128 18.30 25.53 -12.28
N PHE A 129 17.04 25.14 -12.43
CA PHE A 129 16.29 24.47 -11.35
C PHE A 129 16.94 23.16 -10.91
N PHE A 130 17.36 22.30 -11.85
CA PHE A 130 17.97 21.01 -11.50
C PHE A 130 19.42 21.11 -11.01
N PHE A 131 20.18 22.09 -11.49
CA PHE A 131 21.63 22.15 -11.26
C PHE A 131 22.09 23.35 -10.42
N SER A 132 21.21 24.26 -10.00
CA SER A 132 21.57 25.22 -8.96
C SER A 132 21.71 24.49 -7.62
N SER A 133 22.81 24.76 -6.91
CA SER A 133 23.17 24.17 -5.63
C SER A 133 21.99 24.22 -4.65
N ASN A 134 21.41 23.04 -4.38
CA ASN A 134 20.44 22.84 -3.32
C ASN A 134 21.22 22.71 -1.99
N PRO A 135 21.06 23.62 -1.02
CA PRO A 135 21.81 23.58 0.25
C PRO A 135 21.41 22.41 1.17
N PHE A 136 20.50 21.52 0.76
CA PHE A 136 20.07 20.36 1.54
C PHE A 136 20.53 19.01 0.98
N LYS A 137 21.61 18.98 0.20
CA LYS A 137 22.28 17.73 -0.15
C LYS A 137 23.34 17.41 0.93
N SER A 138 22.91 16.74 2.00
CA SER A 138 23.77 15.95 2.89
C SER A 138 24.00 14.57 2.30
#